data_AF-A0A7W8C3Y5-F1
#
_entry.id   AF-A0A7W8C3Y5-F1
#
_cell.length_a   1.000
_cell.length_b   1.000
_cell.length_c   1.000
_cell.angle_alpha   90.00
_cell.angle_beta   90.00
_cell.angle_gamma   90.00
#
_symmetry.space_group_name_H-M   'P 1'
#
loop_
_entity.id
_entity.type
_entity.pdbx_description
1 polymer ?
#
loop_
_entity_poly.entity_id
_entity_poly.type
_entity_poly.pdbx_seq_one_letter_code
_entity_poly.pdbx_strand_id
1 'polypeptide(L)'
;MATKQRISAELARMAVTYRHPLDADELRALVSTWDELCSDLSDSEFIAACKAHMRKSSFFPCPANVLREHAERPVKMDLPALPLEPEAKTPQLGCLVLAAFRGDPEAQAAIENMRQQPSRVMQ
;
A
#
# COMPACT_ATOMS: atom_id res chain seq x y z
N MET A 1 15.41 13.58 10.15
CA MET A 1 16.73 13.12 9.72
C MET A 1 17.11 11.85 10.46
N ALA A 2 17.59 10.85 9.74
CA ALA A 2 18.03 9.59 10.29
C ALA A 2 19.36 9.82 11.02
N THR A 3 19.49 9.31 12.23
CA THR A 3 20.68 9.51 13.06
C THR A 3 21.77 8.52 12.65
N LYS A 4 23.04 8.94 12.67
CA LYS A 4 24.21 8.04 12.44
C LYS A 4 24.16 6.78 13.30
N GLN A 5 23.71 6.90 14.56
CA GLN A 5 23.55 5.76 15.46
C GLN A 5 22.52 4.76 14.92
N ARG A 6 21.39 5.26 14.40
CA ARG A 6 20.34 4.41 13.84
C ARG A 6 20.75 3.79 12.51
N ILE A 7 21.41 4.56 11.65
CA ILE A 7 21.97 4.06 10.39
C ILE A 7 22.97 2.94 10.66
N SER A 8 23.90 3.14 11.60
CA SER A 8 24.87 2.12 12.03
C SER A 8 24.20 0.83 12.52
N ALA A 9 23.20 0.94 13.39
CA ALA A 9 22.48 -0.21 13.93
C ALA A 9 21.75 -1.02 12.84
N GLU A 10 21.10 -0.34 11.89
CA GLU A 10 20.38 -1.00 10.81
C GLU A 10 21.33 -1.62 9.77
N LEU A 11 22.43 -0.94 9.42
CA LEU A 11 23.46 -1.49 8.54
C LEU A 11 24.10 -2.74 9.14
N ALA A 12 24.45 -2.71 10.43
CA ALA A 12 24.98 -3.88 11.13
C ALA A 12 23.96 -5.04 11.16
N ARG A 13 22.67 -4.75 11.41
CA ARG A 13 21.61 -5.77 11.35
C ARG A 13 21.50 -6.39 9.96
N MET A 14 21.54 -5.57 8.91
CA MET A 14 21.48 -6.05 7.53
C MET A 14 22.72 -6.87 7.18
N ALA A 15 23.90 -6.49 7.66
CA ALA A 15 25.14 -7.22 7.42
C ALA A 15 25.06 -8.66 7.94
N VAL A 16 24.54 -8.83 9.17
CA VAL A 16 24.27 -10.15 9.75
C VAL A 16 23.24 -10.92 8.92
N THR A 17 22.16 -10.27 8.51
CA THR A 17 21.06 -10.92 7.76
C THR A 17 21.53 -11.43 6.40
N TYR A 18 22.30 -10.63 5.68
CA TYR A 18 22.82 -10.97 4.35
C TYR A 18 24.13 -11.76 4.39
N ARG A 19 24.66 -12.07 5.58
CA ARG A 19 25.99 -12.65 5.79
C ARG A 19 27.09 -11.88 5.05
N HIS A 20 26.95 -10.55 5.03
CA HIS A 20 27.93 -9.66 4.43
C HIS A 20 29.03 -9.37 5.46
N PRO A 21 30.27 -9.83 5.22
CA PRO A 21 31.37 -9.50 6.11
C PRO A 21 31.61 -7.99 6.04
N LEU A 22 31.63 -7.34 7.19
CA LEU A 22 31.76 -5.90 7.33
C LEU A 22 32.73 -5.65 8.47
N ASP A 23 33.85 -5.01 8.17
CA ASP A 23 34.78 -4.56 9.20
C ASP A 23 34.32 -3.23 9.83
N ALA A 24 35.01 -2.80 10.90
CA ALA A 24 34.64 -1.60 11.64
C ALA A 24 34.90 -0.30 10.86
N ASP A 25 35.88 -0.30 9.95
CA ASP A 25 36.24 0.87 9.15
C ASP A 25 35.28 1.04 7.97
N GLU A 26 34.96 -0.06 7.28
CA GLU A 26 33.93 -0.17 6.27
C GLU A 26 32.57 0.25 6.82
N LEU A 27 32.19 -0.24 8.00
CA LEU A 27 30.93 0.15 8.62
C LEU A 27 30.90 1.66 8.92
N ARG A 28 32.00 2.24 9.42
CA ARG A 28 32.09 3.70 9.64
C ARG A 28 31.97 4.49 8.35
N ALA A 29 32.66 4.07 7.30
CA ALA A 29 32.60 4.72 6.00
C ALA A 29 31.17 4.67 5.44
N LEU A 30 30.52 3.51 5.48
CA LEU A 30 29.13 3.35 5.05
C LEU A 30 28.19 4.23 5.86
N VAL A 31 28.30 4.26 7.18
CA VAL A 31 27.46 5.13 8.02
C VAL A 31 27.60 6.60 7.62
N SER A 32 28.82 7.07 7.34
CA SER A 32 29.02 8.45 6.89
C SER A 32 28.36 8.72 5.54
N THR A 33 28.56 7.83 4.56
CA THR A 33 27.95 7.96 3.23
C THR A 33 26.42 7.90 3.28
N TRP A 34 25.86 7.02 4.11
CA TRP A 34 24.42 6.86 4.24
C TRP A 34 23.78 8.02 5.00
N ASP A 35 24.46 8.61 5.97
CA ASP A 35 23.99 9.82 6.68
C ASP A 35 23.81 11.00 5.71
N GLU A 36 24.75 11.17 4.78
CA GLU A 36 24.68 12.21 3.75
C GLU A 36 23.56 11.95 2.73
N LEU A 37 23.40 10.71 2.27
CA LEU A 37 22.45 10.37 1.20
C LEU A 37 21.01 10.14 1.69
N CYS A 38 20.82 9.85 2.99
CA CYS A 38 19.53 9.60 3.61
C CYS A 38 19.12 10.70 4.60
N SER A 39 19.69 11.90 4.48
CA SER A 39 19.43 13.04 5.39
C SER A 39 17.94 13.40 5.51
N ASP A 40 17.19 13.22 4.42
CA ASP A 40 15.79 13.65 4.33
C ASP A 40 14.83 12.69 5.03
N LEU A 41 15.26 11.47 5.33
CA LEU A 41 14.46 10.46 6.02
C LEU A 41 14.45 10.71 7.52
N SER A 42 13.35 10.44 8.21
CA SER A 42 13.37 10.24 9.67
C SER A 42 13.87 8.83 10.03
N ASP A 43 14.27 8.63 11.28
CA ASP A 43 14.67 7.30 11.77
C ASP A 43 13.60 6.23 11.51
N SER A 44 12.32 6.55 11.71
CA SER A 44 11.22 5.60 11.54
C SER A 44 11.01 5.23 10.06
N GLU A 45 11.15 6.20 9.16
CA GLU A 45 11.05 5.99 7.72
C GLU A 45 12.21 5.17 7.18
N PHE A 46 13.44 5.48 7.62
CA PHE A 46 14.63 4.75 7.25
C PHE A 46 14.54 3.27 7.65
N ILE A 47 14.13 2.97 8.89
CA ILE A 47 13.92 1.60 9.36
C ILE A 47 12.84 0.89 8.53
N ALA A 48 11.74 1.58 8.27
CA ALA A 48 10.63 0.99 7.50
C ALA A 48 11.07 0.64 6.07
N ALA A 49 11.82 1.53 5.42
CA ALA A 49 12.36 1.32 4.09
C ALA A 49 13.41 0.20 4.05
N CYS A 50 14.33 0.13 5.03
CA CYS A 50 15.26 -0.99 5.17
C CYS A 50 14.54 -2.32 5.33
N LYS A 51 13.49 -2.38 6.17
CA LYS A 51 12.67 -3.59 6.34
C LYS A 51 11.91 -3.96 5.07
N ALA A 52 11.43 -2.99 4.30
CA ALA A 52 10.75 -3.23 3.03
C ALA A 52 11.72 -3.84 2.00
N HIS A 53 12.93 -3.27 1.87
CA HIS A 53 13.99 -3.83 1.02
C HIS A 53 14.32 -5.28 1.40
N MET A 54 14.52 -5.54 2.69
CA MET A 54 14.87 -6.88 3.20
C MET A 54 13.82 -7.95 2.91
N ARG A 55 12.55 -7.58 2.72
CA ARG A 55 11.49 -8.51 2.34
C ARG A 55 11.47 -8.84 0.86
N LYS A 56 11.99 -7.94 0.01
CA LYS A 56 11.94 -8.04 -1.45
C LYS A 56 13.25 -8.55 -2.04
N SER A 57 14.39 -8.21 -1.44
CA SER A 57 15.72 -8.45 -2.01
C SER A 57 16.57 -9.36 -1.14
N SER A 58 17.26 -10.29 -1.81
CA SER A 58 18.27 -11.18 -1.23
C SER A 58 19.68 -10.56 -1.16
N PHE A 59 19.87 -9.34 -1.69
CA PHE A 59 21.16 -8.67 -1.74
C PHE A 59 21.25 -7.49 -0.77
N PHE A 60 22.47 -7.25 -0.27
CA PHE A 60 22.77 -6.11 0.59
C PHE A 60 22.43 -4.79 -0.12
N PRO A 61 21.69 -3.87 0.52
CA PRO A 61 21.20 -2.67 -0.14
C PRO A 61 22.31 -1.65 -0.41
N CYS A 62 22.13 -0.86 -1.46
CA CYS A 62 22.72 0.47 -1.59
C CYS A 62 21.71 1.54 -1.14
N PRO A 63 22.15 2.79 -0.85
CA PRO A 63 21.25 3.87 -0.44
C PRO A 63 20.06 4.09 -1.39
N ALA A 64 20.29 4.02 -2.70
CA ALA A 64 19.26 4.21 -3.72
C ALA A 64 18.13 3.16 -3.60
N ASN A 65 18.45 1.91 -3.21
CA ASN A 65 17.44 0.88 -3.00
C ASN A 65 16.50 1.28 -1.85
N VAL A 66 17.05 1.78 -0.73
CA VAL A 66 16.26 2.19 0.44
C VAL A 66 15.43 3.43 0.14
N LEU A 67 15.99 4.41 -0.57
CA LEU A 67 15.26 5.60 -1.00
C LEU A 67 14.09 5.24 -1.93
N ARG A 68 14.29 4.30 -2.87
CA ARG A 68 13.21 3.79 -3.73
C ARG A 68 12.10 3.13 -2.90
N GLU A 69 12.45 2.27 -1.94
CA GLU A 69 11.46 1.63 -1.06
C GLU A 69 10.68 2.63 -0.21
N HIS A 70 11.32 3.73 0.19
CA HIS A 70 10.63 4.83 0.87
C HIS A 70 9.64 5.55 -0.07
N ALA A 71 10.08 5.89 -1.29
CA ALA A 71 9.27 6.60 -2.27
C ALA A 71 8.07 5.78 -2.77
N GLU A 72 8.23 4.48 -2.92
CA GLU A 72 7.16 3.55 -3.35
C GLU A 72 6.17 3.21 -2.24
N ARG A 73 6.40 3.69 -1.01
CA ARG A 73 5.52 3.37 0.11
C ARG A 73 4.15 3.98 -0.16
N PRO A 74 3.07 3.18 -0.20
CA PRO A 74 1.74 3.73 -0.36
C PRO A 74 1.47 4.69 0.80
N VAL A 75 1.18 5.94 0.48
CA VAL A 75 0.65 6.90 1.44
C VAL A 75 -0.61 6.25 1.99
N LYS A 76 -0.60 5.90 3.28
CA LYS A 76 -1.84 5.53 3.97
C LYS A 76 -2.69 6.77 3.97
N MET A 77 -3.50 6.93 2.94
CA MET A 77 -4.55 7.93 2.96
C MET A 77 -5.51 7.48 4.05
N ASP A 78 -5.64 8.29 5.08
CA ASP A 78 -6.63 8.10 6.14
C ASP A 78 -8.00 8.49 5.55
N LEU A 79 -8.42 7.73 4.54
CA LEU A 79 -9.73 7.87 3.95
C LEU A 79 -10.69 7.28 4.96
N PRO A 80 -11.72 8.03 5.38
CA PRO A 80 -12.79 7.44 6.16
C PRO A 80 -13.32 6.24 5.38
N ALA A 81 -13.48 5.10 6.07
CA ALA A 81 -14.08 3.93 5.46
C ALA A 81 -15.39 4.37 4.80
N LEU A 82 -15.57 4.01 3.53
CA LEU A 82 -16.83 4.29 2.83
C LEU A 82 -17.97 3.81 3.74
N PRO A 83 -19.06 4.59 3.88
CA PRO A 83 -20.24 4.12 4.60
C PRO A 83 -20.57 2.72 4.08
N LEU A 84 -20.85 1.77 4.98
CA LEU A 84 -21.42 0.50 4.55
C LEU A 84 -22.69 0.84 3.78
N GLU A 85 -22.66 0.62 2.46
CA GLU A 85 -23.85 0.67 1.62
C GLU A 85 -24.95 -0.12 2.35
N PRO A 86 -26.16 0.46 2.57
CA PRO A 86 -27.23 -0.30 3.17
C PRO A 86 -27.44 -1.57 2.33
N GLU A 87 -27.55 -2.72 3.00
CA GLU A 87 -27.78 -4.03 2.40
C GLU A 87 -29.14 -4.10 1.67
N ALA A 88 -29.27 -3.38 0.57
CA ALA A 88 -30.32 -3.55 -0.40
C ALA A 88 -29.66 -3.94 -1.73
N LYS A 89 -28.83 -4.98 -1.69
CA LYS A 89 -28.56 -5.75 -2.91
C LYS A 89 -29.90 -6.36 -3.31
N THR A 90 -30.62 -5.73 -4.22
CA THR A 90 -31.65 -6.41 -5.00
C THR A 90 -30.89 -7.42 -5.86
N PRO A 91 -30.78 -8.71 -5.48
CA PRO A 91 -29.76 -9.63 -6.00
C PRO A 91 -29.94 -9.96 -7.49
N GLN A 92 -30.96 -9.38 -8.12
CA GLN A 92 -31.44 -9.70 -9.45
C GLN A 92 -31.58 -8.44 -10.34
N LEU A 93 -31.35 -7.23 -9.80
CA LEU A 93 -31.53 -6.00 -10.57
C LEU A 93 -30.57 -5.92 -11.77
N GLY A 94 -29.32 -6.33 -11.59
CA GLY A 94 -28.34 -6.39 -12.69
C GLY A 94 -28.79 -7.35 -13.80
N CYS A 95 -29.32 -8.52 -13.44
CA CYS A 95 -29.84 -9.49 -14.40
C CYS A 95 -31.08 -8.96 -15.14
N LEU A 96 -31.95 -8.26 -14.42
CA LEU A 96 -33.20 -7.71 -14.92
C LEU A 96 -32.95 -6.51 -15.87
N VAL A 97 -32.00 -5.63 -15.53
CA VAL A 97 -31.52 -4.55 -16.42
C VAL A 97 -30.93 -5.12 -17.70
N LEU A 98 -30.06 -6.12 -17.59
CA LEU A 98 -29.44 -6.76 -18.77
C LEU A 98 -30.45 -7.53 -19.64
N ALA A 99 -31.52 -8.08 -19.08
CA ALA A 99 -32.59 -8.74 -19.82
C ALA A 99 -33.45 -7.70 -20.58
N ALA A 100 -33.79 -6.59 -19.94
CA ALA A 100 -34.54 -5.51 -20.56
C ALA A 100 -33.80 -4.87 -21.74
N PHE A 101 -32.49 -4.64 -21.62
CA PHE A 101 -31.65 -4.15 -22.73
C PHE A 101 -31.55 -5.14 -23.89
N ARG A 102 -31.72 -6.44 -23.62
CA ARG A 102 -31.76 -7.50 -24.64
C ARG A 102 -33.13 -7.66 -25.30
N GLY A 103 -34.12 -6.85 -24.92
CA GLY A 103 -35.44 -6.83 -25.53
C GLY A 103 -36.47 -7.75 -24.87
N ASP A 104 -36.20 -8.26 -23.67
CA ASP A 104 -37.18 -9.05 -22.91
C ASP A 104 -38.34 -8.14 -22.43
N PRO A 105 -39.58 -8.36 -22.90
CA PRO A 105 -40.72 -7.50 -22.57
C PRO A 105 -41.13 -7.58 -21.10
N GLU A 106 -40.91 -8.73 -20.43
CA GLU A 106 -41.24 -8.89 -19.01
C GLU A 106 -40.25 -8.12 -18.14
N ALA A 107 -38.96 -8.18 -18.50
CA ALA A 107 -37.92 -7.43 -17.83
C ALA A 107 -38.10 -5.91 -18.00
N GLN A 108 -38.49 -5.45 -19.20
CA GLN A 108 -38.77 -4.02 -19.45
C GLN A 108 -39.95 -3.51 -18.62
N ALA A 109 -41.04 -4.28 -18.54
CA ALA A 109 -42.19 -3.94 -17.72
C ALA A 109 -41.84 -3.90 -16.22
N ALA A 110 -40.99 -4.81 -15.75
CA ALA A 110 -40.53 -4.83 -14.36
C ALA A 110 -39.65 -3.61 -14.01
N ILE A 111 -38.76 -3.16 -14.90
CA ILE A 111 -37.97 -1.93 -14.71
C ILE A 111 -38.87 -0.70 -14.69
N GLU A 112 -39.84 -0.62 -15.61
CA GLU A 112 -40.75 0.52 -15.67
C GLU A 112 -41.64 0.59 -14.42
N ASN A 113 -42.09 -0.56 -13.90
CA ASN A 113 -42.84 -0.61 -12.64
C ASN A 113 -41.97 -0.20 -11.43
N MET A 114 -40.70 -0.61 -11.38
CA MET A 114 -39.75 -0.14 -10.36
C MET A 114 -39.48 1.36 -10.45
N ARG A 115 -39.45 1.92 -11.67
CA ARG A 115 -39.31 3.36 -11.91
C ARG A 115 -40.52 4.16 -11.41
N GLN A 116 -41.71 3.57 -11.49
CA GLN A 116 -42.97 4.20 -11.08
C GLN A 116 -43.28 4.07 -9.58
N GLN A 117 -42.64 3.15 -8.85
CA GLN A 117 -42.84 2.95 -7.40
C GLN A 117 -41.52 2.95 -6.59
N PRO A 118 -40.85 4.10 -6.42
CA PRO A 118 -39.63 4.18 -5.61
C PRO A 118 -39.87 3.93 -4.10
N SER A 119 -41.11 4.04 -3.61
CA SER A 119 -41.42 4.08 -2.17
C SER A 119 -41.76 2.74 -1.51
N ARG A 120 -41.68 1.60 -2.21
CA ARG A 120 -41.99 0.27 -1.63
C ARG A 120 -40.78 -0.62 -1.32
N VAL A 121 -39.56 -0.13 -1.57
CA VAL A 121 -38.32 -0.90 -1.34
C VAL A 121 -37.61 -0.49 -0.03
N MET A 122 -38.21 0.43 0.75
CA MET A 122 -37.71 0.84 2.08
C MET A 122 -38.74 0.64 3.18
N GLN A 123 -39.27 -0.57 3.32
CA GLN A 123 -39.81 -1.09 4.59
C GLN A 123 -39.28 -2.50 4.83
#